data_AF-A0A1D1V2Q3-F1
#
_entry.id   AF-A0A1D1V2Q3-F1
#
_cell.length_a   1.000
_cell.length_b   1.000
_cell.length_c   1.000
_cell.angle_alpha   90.00
_cell.angle_beta   90.00
_cell.angle_gamma   90.00
#
_symmetry.space_group_name_H-M   'P 1'
#
loop_
_entity.id
_entity.type
_entity.pdbx_description
1 polymer ?
#
loop_
_entity_poly.entity_id
_entity_poly.type
_entity_poly.pdbx_seq_one_letter_code
_entity_poly.pdbx_strand_id
1 'polypeptide(L)'
;MATKPSEPPPLLTKEKINELAKSVDPNLKLDEDVQEFLQKYAGELVDELTTMSAKVAQARKSKSLDVQDVRFYLEHNWNMYIPGFGSDPIRQKRKIVETEAHKNRQAIIKKHLKKM
;
A
#
# COMPACT_ATOMS: atom_id res chain seq x y z
N MET A 1 13.61 41.25 -5.50
CA MET A 1 14.06 39.85 -5.67
C MET A 1 13.23 39.00 -4.71
N ALA A 2 12.18 38.35 -5.20
CA ALA A 2 11.37 37.45 -4.38
C ALA A 2 12.13 36.13 -4.25
N THR A 3 12.57 35.81 -3.04
CA THR A 3 13.14 34.51 -2.69
C THR A 3 12.09 33.44 -2.98
N LYS A 4 12.39 32.51 -3.90
CA LYS A 4 11.59 31.30 -4.11
C LYS A 4 11.33 30.65 -2.74
N PRO A 5 10.09 30.24 -2.42
CA PRO A 5 9.85 29.46 -1.23
C PRO A 5 10.72 28.21 -1.34
N SER A 6 11.59 27.99 -0.35
CA SER A 6 12.47 26.82 -0.31
C SER A 6 11.60 25.57 -0.35
N GLU A 7 11.80 24.73 -1.37
CA GLU A 7 11.20 23.40 -1.42
C GLU A 7 11.49 22.68 -0.10
N PRO A 8 10.51 21.94 0.45
CA PRO A 8 10.73 21.18 1.66
C PRO A 8 11.96 20.27 1.45
N PRO A 9 12.79 20.10 2.50
CA PRO A 9 13.98 19.27 2.38
C PRO A 9 13.59 17.89 1.86
N PRO A 10 14.40 17.31 0.94
CA PRO A 10 14.07 16.04 0.34
C PRO A 10 13.86 14.98 1.42
N LEU A 11 12.73 14.27 1.35
CA LEU A 11 12.33 13.23 2.31
C LEU A 11 13.38 12.12 2.45
N LEU A 12 14.12 11.86 1.37
CA LEU A 12 15.18 10.87 1.28
C LEU A 12 16.44 11.53 0.72
N THR A 13 17.59 11.40 1.39
CA THR A 13 18.87 11.94 0.92
C THR A 13 19.61 10.91 0.07
N LYS A 14 20.48 11.37 -0.85
CA LYS A 14 21.35 10.50 -1.66
C LYS A 14 22.21 9.56 -0.80
N GLU A 15 22.63 10.02 0.38
CA GLU A 15 23.37 9.21 1.35
C GLU A 15 22.55 8.02 1.86
N LYS A 16 21.31 8.27 2.31
CA LYS A 16 20.40 7.21 2.79
C LYS A 16 20.03 6.21 1.69
N ILE A 17 19.90 6.66 0.45
CA ILE A 17 19.66 5.76 -0.70
C ILE A 17 20.83 4.79 -0.87
N ASN A 18 22.06 5.28 -0.76
CA ASN A 18 23.25 4.44 -0.86
C ASN A 18 23.40 3.48 0.33
N GLU A 19 23.05 3.91 1.54
CA GLU A 19 22.98 3.03 2.70
C GLU A 19 21.93 1.92 2.51
N LEU A 20 20.76 2.27 1.99
CA LEU A 20 19.69 1.32 1.70
C LEU A 20 20.13 0.31 0.61
N ALA A 21 20.77 0.79 -0.46
CA ALA A 21 21.31 -0.08 -1.52
C ALA A 21 22.30 -1.11 -0.97
N LYS A 22 23.23 -0.68 -0.10
CA LYS A 22 24.20 -1.56 0.57
C LYS A 22 23.55 -2.58 1.51
N SER A 23 22.41 -2.23 2.12
CA SER A 23 21.65 -3.16 2.97
C SER A 23 21.00 -4.29 2.18
N VAL A 24 20.71 -4.06 0.88
CA VAL A 24 20.17 -5.07 -0.04
C VAL A 24 21.31 -5.88 -0.67
N ASP A 25 22.33 -5.20 -1.19
CA ASP A 25 23.53 -5.80 -1.76
C ASP A 25 24.77 -4.91 -1.49
N PRO A 26 25.78 -5.40 -0.76
CA PRO A 26 27.01 -4.66 -0.47
C PRO A 26 27.80 -4.20 -1.71
N ASN A 27 27.63 -4.88 -2.86
CA ASN A 27 28.37 -4.57 -4.09
C ASN A 27 27.62 -3.64 -5.04
N LEU A 28 26.35 -3.34 -4.76
CA LEU A 28 25.51 -2.51 -5.61
C LEU A 28 25.96 -1.04 -5.53
N LYS A 29 26.30 -0.48 -6.68
CA LYS A 29 26.57 0.96 -6.84
C LYS A 29 25.45 1.55 -7.68
N LEU A 30 24.78 2.57 -7.14
CA LEU A 30 23.73 3.29 -7.84
C LEU A 30 24.34 4.48 -8.57
N ASP A 31 24.07 4.60 -9.87
CA ASP A 31 24.40 5.79 -10.65
C ASP A 31 23.56 6.99 -10.19
N GLU A 32 24.04 8.20 -10.46
CA GLU A 32 23.40 9.43 -10.00
C GLU A 32 21.96 9.59 -10.52
N ASP A 33 21.72 9.28 -11.79
CA ASP A 33 20.39 9.34 -12.42
C ASP A 33 19.40 8.38 -11.74
N VAL A 34 19.87 7.21 -11.32
CA VAL A 34 19.05 6.20 -10.64
C VAL A 34 18.72 6.66 -9.22
N GLN A 35 19.68 7.28 -8.52
CA GLN A 35 19.44 7.84 -7.19
C GLN A 35 18.39 8.95 -7.25
N GLU A 36 18.47 9.85 -8.23
CA GLU A 36 17.49 10.92 -8.42
C GLU A 36 16.10 10.37 -8.74
N PHE A 37 16.03 9.35 -9.60
CA PHE A 37 14.77 8.65 -9.89
C PHE A 37 14.15 8.03 -8.63
N LEU A 38 14.94 7.28 -7.85
CA LEU A 38 14.47 6.66 -6.61
C LEU A 38 14.05 7.69 -5.57
N GLN A 39 14.77 8.81 -5.48
CA GLN A 39 14.45 9.92 -4.58
C GLN A 39 13.11 10.55 -4.94
N LYS A 40 12.89 10.82 -6.23
CA LYS A 40 11.63 11.36 -6.74
C LYS A 40 10.48 10.39 -6.50
N TYR A 41 10.67 9.12 -6.84
CA TYR A 41 9.67 8.07 -6.66
C TYR A 41 9.27 7.89 -5.19
N ALA A 42 10.24 7.97 -4.26
CA ALA A 42 9.95 7.92 -2.84
C ALA A 42 9.06 9.11 -2.38
N GLY A 43 9.25 10.30 -2.95
CA GLY A 43 8.39 11.45 -2.71
C GLY A 43 6.96 11.21 -3.21
N GLU A 44 6.82 10.78 -4.47
CA GLU A 44 5.52 10.46 -5.07
C GLU A 44 4.78 9.37 -4.28
N LEU A 45 5.50 8.35 -3.79
CA LEU A 45 4.95 7.31 -2.93
C LEU A 45 4.36 7.89 -1.64
N VAL A 46 5.08 8.77 -0.94
CA VAL A 46 4.60 9.36 0.33
C VAL A 46 3.37 10.24 0.09
N ASP A 47 3.36 11.00 -1.00
CA ASP A 47 2.22 11.83 -1.37
C ASP A 47 0.98 10.99 -1.71
N GLU A 48 1.17 9.90 -2.47
CA GLU A 48 0.10 8.95 -2.78
C GLU A 48 -0.41 8.27 -1.50
N LEU A 49 0.49 7.74 -0.67
CA LEU A 49 0.16 7.11 0.61
C LEU A 49 -0.65 8.05 1.49
N THR A 50 -0.21 9.30 1.65
CA THR A 50 -0.87 10.28 2.50
C THR A 50 -2.27 10.62 1.97
N THR A 51 -2.39 10.84 0.66
CA THR A 51 -3.68 11.16 0.00
C THR A 51 -4.68 10.01 0.13
N MET A 52 -4.23 8.78 -0.13
CA MET A 52 -5.11 7.61 -0.10
C MET A 52 -5.49 7.24 1.33
N SER A 53 -4.56 7.36 2.27
CA SER A 53 -4.85 7.13 3.69
C SER A 53 -5.83 8.19 4.24
N ALA A 54 -5.71 9.45 3.82
CA ALA A 54 -6.70 10.48 4.17
C ALA A 54 -8.11 10.16 3.62
N LYS A 55 -8.22 9.59 2.41
CA LYS A 55 -9.50 9.10 1.88
C LYS A 55 -10.08 7.94 2.71
N VAL A 56 -9.22 7.03 3.19
CA VAL A 56 -9.64 5.94 4.09
C VAL A 56 -10.13 6.50 5.43
N ALA A 57 -9.43 7.47 6.00
CA ALA A 57 -9.84 8.16 7.23
C ALA A 57 -11.22 8.83 7.06
N GLN A 58 -11.41 9.51 5.93
CA GLN A 58 -12.68 10.14 5.58
C GLN A 58 -13.82 9.11 5.43
N ALA A 59 -13.54 7.94 4.86
CA ALA A 59 -14.52 6.85 4.74
C ALA A 59 -14.98 6.32 6.10
N ARG A 60 -14.10 6.36 7.12
CA ARG A 60 -14.45 6.07 8.52
C ARG A 60 -15.21 7.22 9.21
N LYS A 61 -15.42 8.35 8.52
CA LYS A 61 -15.93 9.63 9.06
C LYS A 61 -15.01 10.25 10.10
N SER A 62 -13.72 9.88 10.11
CA SER A 62 -12.72 10.53 10.95
C SER A 62 -12.25 11.83 10.30
N LYS A 63 -11.92 12.82 11.14
CA LYS A 63 -11.26 14.07 10.72
C LYS A 63 -9.74 14.04 10.96
N SER A 64 -9.24 13.00 11.62
CA SER A 64 -7.82 12.76 11.86
C SER A 64 -7.34 11.55 11.05
N LEU A 65 -6.12 11.65 10.54
CA LEU A 65 -5.41 10.54 9.90
C LEU A 65 -4.80 9.65 10.99
N ASP A 66 -5.19 8.38 11.06
CA ASP A 66 -4.63 7.43 12.01
C ASP A 66 -3.68 6.43 11.33
N VAL A 67 -2.84 5.79 12.12
CA VAL A 67 -1.92 4.72 11.68
C VAL A 67 -2.68 3.57 10.98
N GLN A 68 -3.91 3.31 11.39
CA GLN A 68 -4.76 2.27 10.79
C GLN A 68 -5.10 2.57 9.32
N ASP A 69 -5.24 3.84 8.95
CA ASP A 69 -5.57 4.24 7.58
C ASP A 69 -4.41 3.95 6.62
N VAL A 70 -3.19 4.33 7.05
CA VAL A 70 -1.95 4.08 6.30
C VAL A 70 -1.70 2.59 6.17
N ARG A 71 -1.87 1.86 7.27
CA ARG A 71 -1.72 0.41 7.27
C ARG A 71 -2.70 -0.27 6.30
N PHE A 72 -3.98 0.11 6.34
CA PHE A 72 -5.00 -0.49 5.48
C PHE A 72 -4.65 -0.32 4.00
N TYR A 73 -4.19 0.87 3.61
CA TYR A 73 -3.81 1.13 2.23
C TYR A 73 -2.55 0.36 1.81
N LEU A 74 -1.53 0.27 2.67
CA LEU A 74 -0.33 -0.53 2.41
C LEU A 74 -0.61 -2.03 2.26
N GLU A 75 -1.44 -2.60 3.14
CA GLU A 75 -1.77 -4.03 3.09
C GLU A 75 -2.64 -4.38 1.86
N HIS A 76 -3.52 -3.47 1.43
CA HIS A 76 -4.50 -3.78 0.39
C HIS A 76 -4.05 -3.39 -1.02
N ASN A 77 -3.35 -2.27 -1.18
CA ASN A 77 -2.91 -1.77 -2.48
C ASN A 77 -1.45 -2.13 -2.79
N TRP A 78 -0.58 -2.10 -1.79
CA TRP A 78 0.85 -2.38 -1.96
C TRP A 78 1.23 -3.82 -1.59
N ASN A 79 0.29 -4.58 -1.01
CA ASN A 79 0.54 -5.93 -0.46
C ASN A 79 1.74 -5.95 0.49
N MET A 80 1.93 -4.86 1.24
CA MET A 80 3.00 -4.71 2.23
C MET A 80 2.43 -4.89 3.64
N TYR A 81 3.06 -5.76 4.42
CA TYR A 81 2.71 -5.98 5.83
C TYR A 81 3.81 -5.41 6.72
N ILE A 82 3.45 -4.50 7.64
CA ILE A 82 4.40 -3.92 8.60
C ILE A 82 4.23 -4.62 9.96
N PRO A 83 5.23 -5.41 10.41
CA PRO A 83 5.21 -6.03 11.73
C PRO A 83 5.11 -5.00 12.86
N GLY A 84 4.44 -5.34 13.95
CA GLY A 84 4.36 -4.49 15.16
C GLY A 84 3.32 -3.36 15.08
N PHE A 85 2.88 -2.95 13.89
CA PHE A 85 1.77 -2.00 13.70
C PHE A 85 0.43 -2.70 13.49
N GLY A 86 0.42 -4.04 13.58
CA GLY A 86 -0.75 -4.86 13.39
C GLY A 86 -0.87 -6.07 14.29
N SER A 87 -1.55 -5.88 15.43
CA SER A 87 -2.28 -6.98 16.04
C SER A 87 -3.57 -7.19 15.24
N ASP A 88 -3.55 -8.10 14.29
CA ASP A 88 -4.74 -8.93 14.05
C ASP A 88 -4.27 -10.29 13.51
N PRO A 89 -4.49 -11.38 14.27
CA PRO A 89 -4.14 -12.71 13.82
C PRO A 89 -4.99 -13.02 12.60
N ILE A 90 -4.35 -13.33 11.47
CA ILE A 90 -4.92 -13.97 10.29
C ILE A 90 -6.33 -13.45 9.99
N ARG A 91 -6.42 -12.38 9.19
CA ARG A 91 -7.68 -11.88 8.60
C ARG A 91 -8.56 -13.07 8.24
N GLN A 92 -9.49 -13.43 9.12
CA GLN A 92 -10.41 -14.53 8.86
C GLN A 92 -11.15 -14.06 7.62
N LYS A 93 -10.84 -14.67 6.46
CA LYS A 93 -11.57 -14.38 5.23
C LYS A 93 -13.02 -14.57 5.62
N ARG A 94 -13.80 -13.46 5.67
CA ARG A 94 -15.23 -13.54 5.97
C ARG A 94 -15.75 -14.61 5.05
N LYS A 95 -16.24 -15.72 5.62
CA LYS A 95 -16.85 -16.77 4.81
C LYS A 95 -17.87 -16.07 3.94
N ILE A 96 -17.71 -16.16 2.63
CA ILE A 96 -18.68 -15.59 1.71
C ILE A 96 -19.98 -16.30 2.04
N VAL A 97 -20.91 -15.57 2.65
CA VAL A 97 -22.22 -16.12 2.96
C VAL A 97 -22.89 -16.33 1.62
N GLU A 98 -22.95 -17.58 1.17
CA GLU A 98 -23.58 -17.92 -0.09
C GLU A 98 -25.06 -17.51 -0.02
N THR A 99 -25.44 -16.58 -0.89
CA THR A 99 -26.84 -16.17 -1.01
C THR A 99 -27.68 -17.36 -1.51
N GLU A 100 -28.95 -17.44 -1.10
CA GLU A 100 -29.88 -18.46 -1.60
C GLU A 100 -29.94 -18.48 -3.14
N ALA A 101 -29.83 -17.31 -3.77
CA ALA A 101 -29.71 -17.20 -5.22
C ALA A 101 -28.44 -17.86 -5.79
N HIS A 102 -27.29 -17.74 -5.09
CA HIS A 102 -26.05 -18.41 -5.50
C HIS A 102 -26.16 -19.93 -5.37
N LYS A 103 -26.75 -20.43 -4.27
CA LYS A 103 -27.01 -21.87 -4.07
C LYS A 103 -27.89 -22.44 -5.17
N ASN A 104 -28.97 -21.74 -5.53
CA ASN A 104 -29.87 -22.14 -6.62
C ASN A 104 -29.14 -22.19 -7.97
N ARG A 105 -28.31 -21.18 -8.29
CA ARG A 105 -27.47 -21.21 -9.51
C ARG A 105 -26.52 -22.40 -9.52
N GLN A 106 -25.83 -22.67 -8.41
CA GLN A 106 -24.95 -23.84 -8.30
C GLN A 106 -25.73 -25.17 -8.49
N ALA A 107 -26.94 -25.28 -7.95
CA ALA A 107 -27.76 -26.49 -8.08
C ALA A 107 -28.19 -26.74 -9.54
N ILE A 108 -28.54 -25.69 -10.28
CA ILE A 108 -28.86 -25.78 -11.72
C ILE A 108 -27.62 -26.25 -12.51
N ILE A 109 -26.46 -25.65 -12.26
CA ILE A 109 -25.19 -26.02 -12.92
C ILE A 109 -24.86 -27.50 -12.65
N LYS A 110 -24.92 -27.93 -11.37
CA LYS A 110 -24.67 -29.34 -10.99
C LYS A 110 -25.64 -30.31 -11.66
N LYS A 111 -26.92 -29.96 -11.75
CA LYS A 111 -27.92 -30.78 -12.46
C LYS A 111 -27.60 -30.90 -13.95
N HIS A 112 -27.15 -29.83 -14.59
CA HIS A 112 -26.85 -29.84 -16.01
C HIS A 112 -25.57 -30.65 -16.31
N LEU A 113 -24.53 -30.51 -15.49
CA LEU A 113 -23.29 -31.29 -15.58
C LEU A 113 -23.51 -32.79 -15.37
N LYS A 114 -24.49 -33.19 -14.55
CA LYS A 114 -24.83 -34.60 -14.34
C LYS A 114 -25.69 -35.20 -15.47
N LYS A 115 -26.29 -34.34 -16.30
CA LYS A 115 -27.18 -34.74 -17.41
C LYS A 115 -26.42 -34.83 -18.73
N MET A 116 -25.25 -34.20 -18.83
CA MET A 116 -24.22 -34.51 -19.82
C MET A 116 -23.54 -35.83 -19.45
#